data_AF-F8IH24-F1
#
_entry.id   AF-F8IH24-F1
#
_cell.length_a   1.000
_cell.length_b   1.000
_cell.length_c   1.000
_cell.angle_alpha   90.00
_cell.angle_beta   90.00
_cell.angle_gamma   90.00
#
_symmetry.space_group_name_H-M   'P 1'
#
loop_
_entity.id
_entity.type
_entity.pdbx_description
1 polymer ?
#
loop_
_entity_poly.entity_id
_entity_poly.type
_entity_poly.pdbx_seq_one_letter_code
_entity_poly.pdbx_strand_id
1 'polypeptide(L)'
;MFTDINSLRNLIIKLNDILSEDPCWPEISRQVRCVFIYSDWNQIGELQGRVHPSAEFVEGPRHVLFGINKLITSALNAIDGQKYETAYATSNLYEIQALMSEHIGTIFVGDLDSVVRGHMPDLLGYMPDFLAHDGADVLKIVRNEWKGYLSEVLTTKIDRSNWYGNGGLLFSFNREYDGYTFRVFCGGRYFGPRHERWSVHQLSHRIWKSKRDTSQNELFAEVFSVLVNDVENRFEVIDGITRVPPRPNEQDRFKPIVELLCSRLDKLDLSTALVCTQKYPKQKGLDKEARRANVKDKFRATEEVRGKHVVLLDDVYVTGSTALECAKTIMEKGARKVTVVVLALNQFPPEWRKFVTLPCPNCNGQLTLRIASNQGAFLDVTSGRTQNAMVKWDFGWMA
;
A
#
# COMPACT_ATOMS: atom_id res chain seq x y z
N MET A 1 -3.56 2.78 -8.40
CA MET A 1 -4.22 3.98 -8.94
C MET A 1 -3.59 5.14 -8.21
N PHE A 2 -3.45 6.28 -8.86
CA PHE A 2 -3.00 7.44 -8.12
C PHE A 2 -4.05 7.85 -7.09
N THR A 3 -3.62 8.08 -5.86
CA THR A 3 -4.52 8.51 -4.78
C THR A 3 -4.67 10.02 -4.70
N ASP A 4 -3.66 10.77 -5.16
CA ASP A 4 -3.56 12.23 -4.97
C ASP A 4 -3.60 13.01 -6.30
N ILE A 5 -3.71 12.33 -7.46
CA ILE A 5 -3.78 13.01 -8.76
C ILE A 5 -5.04 12.65 -9.55
N ASN A 6 -5.60 13.64 -10.23
CA ASN A 6 -6.83 13.50 -11.02
C ASN A 6 -6.54 13.10 -12.48
N SER A 7 -5.47 13.65 -13.05
CA SER A 7 -5.00 13.38 -14.40
C SER A 7 -3.49 13.55 -14.43
N LEU A 8 -2.76 12.56 -14.94
CA LEU A 8 -1.32 12.67 -15.08
C LEU A 8 -0.98 13.56 -16.30
N ARG A 9 -0.39 14.73 -16.06
CA ARG A 9 0.08 15.65 -17.10
C ARG A 9 1.59 15.84 -17.08
N ASN A 10 2.18 15.70 -15.91
CA ASN A 10 3.61 15.92 -15.70
C ASN A 10 4.24 14.70 -15.01
N LEU A 11 5.48 14.40 -15.36
CA LEU A 11 6.25 13.33 -14.75
C LEU A 11 7.63 13.87 -14.35
N ILE A 12 7.93 13.83 -13.06
CA ILE A 12 9.27 14.08 -12.55
C ILE A 12 9.99 12.73 -12.48
N ILE A 13 11.15 12.61 -13.10
CA ILE A 13 11.97 11.39 -13.13
C ILE A 13 13.28 11.67 -12.42
N LYS A 14 13.55 10.95 -11.33
CA LYS A 14 14.86 10.99 -10.66
C LYS A 14 15.82 10.04 -11.36
N LEU A 15 16.77 10.59 -12.11
CA LEU A 15 17.78 9.81 -12.80
C LEU A 15 18.79 9.20 -11.81
N ASN A 16 19.17 7.97 -12.11
CA ASN A 16 20.25 7.20 -11.48
C ASN A 16 20.79 6.20 -12.52
N ASP A 17 21.72 5.34 -12.14
CA ASP A 17 22.37 4.42 -13.10
C ASP A 17 21.37 3.51 -13.83
N ILE A 18 20.26 3.13 -13.19
CA ILE A 18 19.21 2.30 -13.81
C ILE A 18 18.33 3.14 -14.73
N LEU A 19 17.85 4.28 -14.23
CA LEU A 19 16.88 5.10 -14.94
C LEU A 19 17.51 5.98 -16.01
N SER A 20 18.81 6.21 -16.02
CA SER A 20 19.44 7.08 -17.03
C SER A 20 19.47 6.45 -18.42
N GLU A 21 19.47 5.12 -18.52
CA GLU A 21 19.64 4.39 -19.78
C GLU A 21 18.33 3.88 -20.40
N ASP A 22 17.18 4.11 -19.74
CA ASP A 22 15.91 3.52 -20.20
C ASP A 22 15.47 4.08 -21.57
N PRO A 23 15.18 3.21 -22.56
CA PRO A 23 14.87 3.64 -23.92
C PRO A 23 13.45 4.24 -24.07
N CYS A 24 12.59 4.15 -23.06
CA CYS A 24 11.20 4.59 -23.14
C CYS A 24 11.02 6.08 -22.81
N TRP A 25 11.98 6.76 -22.18
CA TRP A 25 11.85 8.18 -21.83
C TRP A 25 11.55 9.10 -23.01
N PRO A 26 12.16 8.93 -24.20
CA PRO A 26 11.79 9.68 -25.39
C PRO A 26 10.29 9.58 -25.71
N GLU A 27 9.73 8.39 -25.68
CA GLU A 27 8.30 8.19 -25.96
C GLU A 27 7.42 8.74 -24.85
N ILE A 28 7.79 8.52 -23.58
CA ILE A 28 7.06 9.07 -22.43
C ILE A 28 7.02 10.59 -22.47
N SER A 29 8.14 11.24 -22.81
CA SER A 29 8.23 12.71 -22.89
C SER A 29 7.36 13.33 -23.99
N ARG A 30 6.89 12.54 -24.97
CA ARG A 30 5.91 12.99 -25.97
C ARG A 30 4.47 12.93 -25.47
N GLN A 31 4.21 12.13 -24.44
CA GLN A 31 2.88 11.90 -23.87
C GLN A 31 2.58 12.85 -22.69
N VAL A 32 3.61 13.15 -21.89
CA VAL A 32 3.51 14.01 -20.69
C VAL A 32 4.72 14.94 -20.60
N ARG A 33 4.56 16.09 -19.93
CA ARG A 33 5.69 17.00 -19.67
C ARG A 33 6.64 16.34 -18.67
N CYS A 34 7.91 16.19 -19.03
CA CYS A 34 8.89 15.54 -18.18
C CYS A 34 9.85 16.54 -17.54
N VAL A 35 10.23 16.27 -16.29
CA VAL A 35 11.39 16.89 -15.64
C VAL A 35 12.35 15.80 -15.22
N PHE A 36 13.56 15.83 -15.75
CA PHE A 36 14.62 14.90 -15.39
C PHE A 36 15.49 15.52 -14.31
N ILE A 37 15.45 14.94 -13.11
CA ILE A 37 16.33 15.33 -12.02
C ILE A 37 17.61 14.51 -12.13
N TYR A 38 18.73 15.17 -12.37
CA TYR A 38 20.04 14.53 -12.47
C TYR A 38 20.95 14.97 -11.33
N SER A 39 22.00 14.19 -11.10
CA SER A 39 23.02 14.46 -10.07
C SER A 39 24.45 14.42 -10.63
N ASP A 40 24.59 14.00 -11.88
CA ASP A 40 25.81 13.96 -12.65
C ASP A 40 25.45 14.22 -14.12
N TRP A 41 26.24 15.05 -14.80
CA TRP A 41 26.04 15.38 -16.22
C TRP A 41 26.10 14.15 -17.13
N ASN A 42 26.82 13.09 -16.72
CA ASN A 42 26.86 11.84 -17.47
C ASN A 42 25.48 11.15 -17.56
N GLN A 43 24.59 11.39 -16.59
CA GLN A 43 23.23 10.81 -16.57
C GLN A 43 22.32 11.39 -17.64
N ILE A 44 22.59 12.61 -18.10
CA ILE A 44 21.73 13.29 -19.10
C ILE A 44 22.27 13.16 -20.53
N GLY A 45 23.49 12.63 -20.70
CA GLY A 45 24.26 12.43 -21.93
C GLY A 45 23.50 12.62 -23.25
N GLU A 46 23.17 11.52 -23.93
CA GLU A 46 22.36 11.57 -25.17
C GLU A 46 20.86 11.76 -24.91
N LEU A 47 20.41 11.60 -23.67
CA LEU A 47 19.00 11.66 -23.30
C LEU A 47 18.40 13.03 -23.67
N GLN A 48 19.14 14.11 -23.39
CA GLN A 48 18.72 15.47 -23.72
C GLN A 48 18.39 15.67 -25.21
N GLY A 49 19.11 14.99 -26.11
CA GLY A 49 18.87 15.06 -27.56
C GLY A 49 17.74 14.15 -28.06
N ARG A 50 17.25 13.22 -27.23
CA ARG A 50 16.27 12.19 -27.62
C ARG A 50 14.86 12.47 -27.09
N VAL A 51 14.74 13.18 -25.96
CA VAL A 51 13.46 13.52 -25.34
C VAL A 51 12.79 14.70 -26.05
N HIS A 52 11.49 14.88 -25.80
CA HIS A 52 10.71 15.98 -26.36
C HIS A 52 11.30 17.35 -25.91
N PRO A 53 11.32 18.39 -26.77
CA PRO A 53 11.93 19.69 -26.45
C PRO A 53 11.32 20.42 -25.25
N SER A 54 10.12 20.04 -24.81
CA SER A 54 9.49 20.58 -23.60
C SER A 54 9.92 19.89 -22.30
N ALA A 55 10.83 18.92 -22.39
CA ALA A 55 11.37 18.25 -21.22
C ALA A 55 12.45 19.12 -20.57
N GLU A 56 12.37 19.27 -19.26
CA GLU A 56 13.28 20.10 -18.49
C GLU A 56 14.28 19.25 -17.70
N PHE A 57 15.44 19.83 -17.40
CA PHE A 57 16.51 19.17 -16.65
C PHE A 57 16.86 19.99 -15.43
N VAL A 58 16.74 19.38 -14.25
CA VAL A 58 16.98 20.05 -12.97
C VAL A 58 18.08 19.32 -12.22
N GLU A 59 19.14 20.03 -11.84
CA GLU A 59 20.18 19.48 -11.00
C GLU A 59 19.65 19.24 -9.58
N GLY A 60 19.98 18.09 -8.99
CA GLY A 60 19.57 17.73 -7.64
C GLY A 60 20.54 16.73 -6.99
N PRO A 61 20.53 16.61 -5.66
CA PRO A 61 21.48 15.78 -4.95
C PRO A 61 21.31 14.29 -5.28
N ARG A 62 22.39 13.50 -5.21
CA ARG A 62 22.36 12.04 -5.44
C ARG A 62 21.39 11.30 -4.51
N HIS A 63 21.34 11.71 -3.24
CA HIS A 63 20.43 11.15 -2.25
C HIS A 63 19.55 12.25 -1.67
N VAL A 64 18.23 12.05 -1.71
CA VAL A 64 17.25 13.00 -1.18
C VAL A 64 16.63 12.43 0.09
N LEU A 65 17.38 12.39 1.19
CA LEU A 65 16.82 12.05 2.50
C LEU A 65 16.12 13.25 3.16
N PHE A 66 16.55 14.48 2.82
CA PHE A 66 15.99 15.74 3.32
C PHE A 66 15.79 16.72 2.18
N GLY A 67 14.74 17.56 2.27
CA GLY A 67 14.51 18.64 1.31
C GLY A 67 13.87 18.22 -0.02
N ILE A 68 13.24 17.05 -0.09
CA ILE A 68 12.53 16.58 -1.30
C ILE A 68 11.48 17.60 -1.77
N ASN A 69 10.83 18.30 -0.84
CA ASN A 69 9.89 19.38 -1.14
C ASN A 69 10.52 20.50 -2.00
N LYS A 70 11.76 20.93 -1.69
CA LYS A 70 12.46 21.97 -2.45
C LYS A 70 12.77 21.49 -3.87
N LEU A 71 13.18 20.23 -3.98
CA LEU A 71 13.47 19.62 -5.26
C LEU A 71 12.20 19.49 -6.13
N ILE A 72 11.10 19.03 -5.56
CA ILE A 72 9.79 18.98 -6.23
C ILE A 72 9.36 20.38 -6.64
N THR A 73 9.49 21.38 -5.76
CA THR A 73 9.12 22.77 -6.07
C THR A 73 9.95 23.31 -7.23
N SER A 74 11.26 23.07 -7.24
CA SER A 74 12.13 23.45 -8.35
C SER A 74 11.73 22.78 -9.66
N ALA A 75 11.42 21.48 -9.61
CA ALA A 75 10.99 20.72 -10.78
C ALA A 75 9.65 21.23 -11.32
N LEU A 76 8.66 21.47 -10.45
CA LEU A 76 7.35 21.98 -10.85
C LEU A 76 7.45 23.39 -11.45
N ASN A 77 8.29 24.26 -10.89
CA ASN A 77 8.51 25.60 -11.44
C ASN A 77 9.12 25.58 -12.83
N ALA A 78 10.00 24.61 -13.14
CA ALA A 78 10.62 24.49 -14.46
C ALA A 78 9.61 24.24 -15.59
N ILE A 79 8.50 23.55 -15.28
CA ILE A 79 7.47 23.18 -16.26
C ILE A 79 6.13 23.90 -16.07
N ASP A 80 6.06 24.87 -15.14
CA ASP A 80 4.80 25.49 -14.69
C ASP A 80 3.73 24.43 -14.36
N GLY A 81 4.13 23.44 -13.55
CA GLY A 81 3.33 22.27 -13.22
C GLY A 81 2.71 22.33 -11.82
N GLN A 82 1.67 21.53 -11.59
CA GLN A 82 0.99 21.44 -10.28
C GLN A 82 1.06 20.02 -9.69
N LYS A 83 1.09 19.90 -8.36
CA LYS A 83 1.22 18.61 -7.66
C LYS A 83 0.10 17.61 -7.99
N TYR A 84 -1.15 18.08 -8.07
CA TYR A 84 -2.35 17.25 -8.32
C TYR A 84 -2.46 16.68 -9.76
N GLU A 85 -1.51 17.01 -10.62
CA GLU A 85 -1.39 16.49 -11.99
C GLU A 85 0.00 15.93 -12.29
N THR A 86 0.85 15.79 -11.26
CA THR A 86 2.24 15.37 -11.39
C THR A 86 2.48 14.05 -10.66
N ALA A 87 3.22 13.13 -11.29
CA ALA A 87 3.79 11.98 -10.61
C ALA A 87 5.32 12.10 -10.52
N TYR A 88 5.90 11.46 -9.50
CA TYR A 88 7.33 11.36 -9.29
C TYR A 88 7.76 9.89 -9.42
N ALA A 89 8.68 9.62 -10.34
CA ALA A 89 9.26 8.32 -10.61
C ALA A 89 10.67 8.21 -10.04
N THR A 90 10.94 7.16 -9.25
CA THR A 90 12.24 6.89 -8.63
C THR A 90 12.42 5.41 -8.36
N SER A 91 13.67 4.95 -8.28
CA SER A 91 14.01 3.58 -7.85
C SER A 91 14.37 3.50 -6.36
N ASN A 92 14.10 4.56 -5.58
CA ASN A 92 14.43 4.64 -4.16
C ASN A 92 13.17 4.70 -3.29
N LEU A 93 12.88 3.63 -2.53
CA LEU A 93 11.70 3.58 -1.66
C LEU A 93 11.74 4.58 -0.49
N TYR A 94 12.91 5.07 -0.07
CA TYR A 94 12.96 6.16 0.92
C TYR A 94 12.45 7.48 0.36
N GLU A 95 12.69 7.74 -0.92
CA GLU A 95 12.11 8.90 -1.59
C GLU A 95 10.60 8.72 -1.72
N ILE A 96 10.10 7.52 -2.06
CA ILE A 96 8.66 7.23 -2.04
C ILE A 96 8.05 7.51 -0.67
N GLN A 97 8.70 7.06 0.41
CA GLN A 97 8.26 7.36 1.78
C GLN A 97 8.19 8.87 2.04
N ALA A 98 9.22 9.62 1.64
CA ALA A 98 9.24 11.07 1.81
C ALA A 98 8.17 11.79 0.98
N LEU A 99 7.92 11.31 -0.24
CA LEU A 99 6.91 11.85 -1.18
C LEU A 99 5.48 11.66 -0.70
N MET A 100 5.21 10.71 0.20
CA MET A 100 3.85 10.47 0.69
C MET A 100 3.22 11.70 1.35
N SER A 101 4.03 12.60 1.91
CA SER A 101 3.56 13.85 2.54
C SER A 101 3.42 15.01 1.56
N GLU A 102 3.74 14.81 0.29
CA GLU A 102 3.84 15.89 -0.69
C GLU A 102 2.60 16.02 -1.58
N HIS A 103 1.59 15.15 -1.44
CA HIS A 103 0.38 15.11 -2.28
C HIS A 103 0.69 15.08 -3.79
N ILE A 104 1.63 14.22 -4.16
CA ILE A 104 2.08 14.00 -5.54
C ILE A 104 1.91 12.52 -5.87
N GLY A 105 1.65 12.19 -7.13
CA GLY A 105 1.61 10.81 -7.57
C GLY A 105 2.98 10.15 -7.40
N THR A 106 3.02 8.86 -7.07
CA THR A 106 4.28 8.14 -6.82
C THR A 106 4.40 6.90 -7.68
N ILE A 107 5.54 6.76 -8.36
CA ILE A 107 5.88 5.57 -9.16
C ILE A 107 7.24 5.07 -8.68
N PHE A 108 7.28 3.84 -8.18
CA PHE A 108 8.57 3.17 -7.97
C PHE A 108 8.95 2.43 -9.26
N VAL A 109 10.20 2.57 -9.69
CA VAL A 109 10.74 1.88 -10.85
C VAL A 109 11.90 0.98 -10.43
N GLY A 110 11.71 -0.34 -10.51
CA GLY A 110 12.72 -1.34 -10.17
C GLY A 110 12.14 -2.62 -9.56
N ASP A 111 13.03 -3.52 -9.11
CA ASP A 111 12.63 -4.77 -8.46
C ASP A 111 12.29 -4.56 -6.97
N LEU A 112 11.04 -4.80 -6.59
CA LEU A 112 10.63 -4.73 -5.18
C LEU A 112 11.31 -5.81 -4.33
N ASP A 113 11.54 -7.01 -4.87
CA ASP A 113 12.12 -8.13 -4.13
C ASP A 113 13.58 -7.84 -3.73
N SER A 114 14.36 -7.17 -4.58
CA SER A 114 15.74 -6.76 -4.25
C SER A 114 15.78 -5.77 -3.08
N VAL A 115 14.82 -4.84 -3.00
CA VAL A 115 14.76 -3.86 -1.89
C VAL A 115 14.29 -4.53 -0.60
N VAL A 116 13.33 -5.44 -0.70
CA VAL A 116 12.70 -6.08 0.47
C VAL A 116 13.61 -7.13 1.14
N ARG A 117 14.54 -7.76 0.42
CA ARG A 117 15.53 -8.71 0.96
C ARG A 117 16.60 -8.06 1.83
N GLY A 118 16.86 -6.75 1.68
CA GLY A 118 17.97 -6.03 2.31
C GLY A 118 17.80 -5.64 3.79
N HIS A 119 17.05 -6.38 4.61
CA HIS A 119 16.74 -6.03 6.02
C HIS A 119 15.92 -4.74 6.20
N MET A 120 15.11 -4.36 5.20
CA MET A 120 14.29 -3.14 5.21
C MET A 120 12.76 -3.40 5.26
N PRO A 121 12.24 -4.18 6.23
CA PRO A 121 10.84 -4.59 6.23
C PRO A 121 9.84 -3.43 6.43
N ASP A 122 10.27 -2.29 6.99
CA ASP A 122 9.38 -1.19 7.36
C ASP A 122 8.96 -0.33 6.15
N LEU A 123 9.71 -0.38 5.04
CA LEU A 123 9.37 0.36 3.82
C LEU A 123 8.16 -0.21 3.08
N LEU A 124 7.77 -1.47 3.35
CA LEU A 124 6.53 -2.04 2.83
C LEU A 124 5.28 -1.30 3.29
N GLY A 125 5.36 -0.56 4.40
CA GLY A 125 4.28 0.31 4.84
C GLY A 125 4.13 1.59 4.02
N TYR A 126 4.99 1.82 3.03
CA TYR A 126 5.02 3.03 2.21
C TYR A 126 5.06 2.66 0.72
N MET A 127 4.07 1.89 0.26
CA MET A 127 3.96 1.49 -1.13
C MET A 127 3.57 2.67 -2.04
N PRO A 128 4.20 2.83 -3.21
CA PRO A 128 3.86 3.85 -4.20
C PRO A 128 2.46 3.61 -4.79
N ASP A 129 1.96 4.57 -5.57
CA ASP A 129 0.72 4.41 -6.34
C ASP A 129 0.83 3.38 -7.46
N PHE A 130 2.03 3.24 -8.01
CA PHE A 130 2.39 2.25 -9.00
C PHE A 130 3.79 1.67 -8.76
N LEU A 131 3.90 0.37 -9.04
CA LEU A 131 5.16 -0.34 -9.20
C LEU A 131 5.39 -0.58 -10.69
N ALA A 132 6.53 -0.15 -11.20
CA ALA A 132 7.00 -0.39 -12.55
C ALA A 132 8.34 -1.13 -12.47
N HIS A 133 8.62 -2.05 -13.38
CA HIS A 133 9.95 -2.68 -13.44
C HIS A 133 10.94 -1.81 -14.23
N ASP A 134 10.45 -1.14 -15.26
CA ASP A 134 11.20 -0.37 -16.23
C ASP A 134 10.34 0.80 -16.78
N GLY A 135 10.89 1.57 -17.71
CA GLY A 135 10.18 2.63 -18.40
C GLY A 135 9.06 2.14 -19.30
N ALA A 136 9.04 0.89 -19.77
CA ALA A 136 7.92 0.36 -20.54
C ALA A 136 6.67 0.23 -19.68
N ASP A 137 6.83 -0.21 -18.43
CA ASP A 137 5.74 -0.20 -17.44
C ASP A 137 5.30 1.23 -17.09
N VAL A 138 6.23 2.19 -16.97
CA VAL A 138 5.88 3.61 -16.80
C VAL A 138 5.07 4.14 -17.98
N LEU A 139 5.42 3.77 -19.21
CA LEU A 139 4.68 4.16 -20.40
C LEU A 139 3.24 3.64 -20.38
N LYS A 140 3.01 2.40 -19.92
CA LYS A 140 1.64 1.84 -19.73
C LYS A 140 0.85 2.63 -18.69
N ILE A 141 1.50 3.09 -17.62
CA ILE A 141 0.87 3.96 -16.60
C ILE A 141 0.49 5.31 -17.22
N VAL A 142 1.41 5.93 -17.97
CA VAL A 142 1.19 7.21 -18.65
C VAL A 142 0.04 7.13 -19.66
N ARG A 143 -0.05 6.03 -20.41
CA ARG A 143 -1.14 5.76 -21.37
C ARG A 143 -2.45 5.30 -20.70
N ASN A 144 -2.49 5.23 -19.37
CA ASN A 144 -3.64 4.75 -18.60
C ASN A 144 -4.08 3.32 -18.97
N GLU A 145 -3.16 2.51 -19.49
CA GLU A 145 -3.35 1.08 -19.73
C GLU A 145 -3.30 0.32 -18.39
N TRP A 146 -2.47 0.80 -17.47
CA TRP A 146 -2.37 0.29 -16.10
C TRP A 146 -3.11 1.20 -15.13
N LYS A 147 -4.18 0.66 -14.53
CA LYS A 147 -5.10 1.44 -13.70
C LYS A 147 -4.72 1.48 -12.22
N GLY A 148 -3.99 0.48 -11.73
CA GLY A 148 -3.62 0.41 -10.33
C GLY A 148 -3.45 -1.01 -9.81
N TYR A 149 -3.32 -1.16 -8.50
CA TYR A 149 -3.31 -2.47 -7.88
C TYR A 149 -4.65 -3.20 -8.03
N LEU A 150 -4.59 -4.51 -8.25
CA LEU A 150 -5.73 -5.33 -8.64
C LEU A 150 -6.96 -5.18 -7.72
N SER A 151 -6.79 -5.40 -6.41
CA SER A 151 -7.85 -5.26 -5.41
C SER A 151 -8.40 -3.83 -5.36
N GLU A 152 -7.56 -2.81 -5.54
CA GLU A 152 -8.03 -1.41 -5.56
C GLU A 152 -8.91 -1.19 -6.79
N VAL A 153 -8.47 -1.65 -7.96
CA VAL A 153 -9.20 -1.47 -9.23
C VAL A 153 -10.53 -2.22 -9.21
N LEU A 154 -10.51 -3.50 -8.87
CA LEU A 154 -11.71 -4.36 -8.88
C LEU A 154 -12.75 -3.95 -7.84
N THR A 155 -12.35 -3.27 -6.77
CA THR A 155 -13.28 -2.85 -5.71
C THR A 155 -13.71 -1.39 -5.78
N THR A 156 -13.16 -0.63 -6.74
CA THR A 156 -13.50 0.79 -6.92
C THR A 156 -14.67 0.92 -7.88
N LYS A 157 -15.78 1.46 -7.37
CA LYS A 157 -16.92 1.87 -8.19
C LYS A 157 -16.75 3.31 -8.65
N ILE A 158 -16.98 3.56 -9.94
CA ILE A 158 -17.07 4.92 -10.49
C ILE A 158 -18.49 5.44 -10.25
N ASP A 159 -19.50 4.61 -10.55
CA ASP A 159 -20.91 4.93 -10.33
C ASP A 159 -21.70 3.65 -9.96
N ARG A 160 -23.04 3.68 -10.07
CA ARG A 160 -23.90 2.55 -9.71
C ARG A 160 -23.71 1.33 -10.62
N SER A 161 -23.36 1.54 -11.88
CA SER A 161 -23.27 0.51 -12.92
C SER A 161 -21.84 0.24 -13.37
N ASN A 162 -20.91 1.18 -13.16
CA ASN A 162 -19.54 1.09 -13.66
C ASN A 162 -18.49 0.87 -12.55
N TRP A 163 -17.60 -0.08 -12.81
CA TRP A 163 -16.39 -0.32 -12.02
C TRP A 163 -15.17 0.34 -12.68
N TYR A 164 -14.14 0.62 -11.89
CA TYR A 164 -12.96 1.34 -12.36
C TYR A 164 -12.17 0.56 -13.42
N GLY A 165 -12.11 -0.76 -13.28
CA GLY A 165 -11.52 -1.64 -14.26
C GLY A 165 -11.69 -3.11 -13.87
N ASN A 166 -11.21 -3.99 -14.74
CA ASN A 166 -11.27 -5.45 -14.60
C ASN A 166 -9.88 -6.10 -14.51
N GLY A 167 -8.83 -5.31 -14.29
CA GLY A 167 -7.46 -5.78 -14.19
C GLY A 167 -6.57 -4.76 -13.50
N GLY A 168 -5.49 -5.23 -12.88
CA GLY A 168 -4.56 -4.39 -12.15
C GLY A 168 -3.29 -5.13 -11.74
N LEU A 169 -2.40 -4.41 -11.09
CA LEU A 169 -1.10 -4.87 -10.65
C LEU A 169 -1.22 -5.76 -9.43
N LEU A 170 -0.62 -6.94 -9.52
CA LEU A 170 -0.32 -7.80 -8.40
C LEU A 170 1.16 -7.62 -8.07
N PHE A 171 1.46 -7.45 -6.78
CA PHE A 171 2.83 -7.46 -6.31
C PHE A 171 3.03 -8.54 -5.26
N SER A 172 4.26 -9.01 -5.17
CA SER A 172 4.63 -10.02 -4.20
C SER A 172 6.03 -9.80 -3.68
N PHE A 173 6.28 -10.35 -2.50
CA PHE A 173 7.59 -10.31 -1.87
C PHE A 173 7.83 -11.56 -1.03
N ASN A 174 9.10 -11.90 -0.82
CA ASN A 174 9.49 -12.99 0.07
C ASN A 174 9.60 -12.53 1.53
N ARG A 175 9.23 -13.41 2.47
CA ARG A 175 9.35 -13.21 3.92
C ARG A 175 9.94 -14.44 4.59
N GLU A 176 11.03 -14.22 5.31
CA GLU A 176 11.59 -15.23 6.21
C GLU A 176 10.89 -15.21 7.56
N TYR A 177 10.58 -16.39 8.08
CA TYR A 177 9.92 -16.57 9.37
C TYR A 177 10.27 -17.94 9.96
N ASP A 178 10.92 -17.96 11.13
CA ASP A 178 11.31 -19.19 11.83
C ASP A 178 12.03 -20.24 10.93
N GLY A 179 12.90 -19.79 10.04
CA GLY A 179 13.66 -20.67 9.12
C GLY A 179 12.93 -21.07 7.84
N TYR A 180 11.68 -20.63 7.66
CA TYR A 180 10.92 -20.81 6.42
C TYR A 180 10.89 -19.53 5.59
N THR A 181 10.79 -19.66 4.27
CA THR A 181 10.56 -18.54 3.35
C THR A 181 9.17 -18.66 2.73
N PHE A 182 8.36 -17.63 2.88
CA PHE A 182 7.01 -17.55 2.32
C PHE A 182 6.92 -16.45 1.27
N ARG A 183 6.30 -16.76 0.12
CA ARG A 183 5.89 -15.76 -0.86
C ARG A 183 4.56 -15.15 -0.41
N VAL A 184 4.51 -13.82 -0.33
CA VAL A 184 3.31 -13.06 0.03
C VAL A 184 2.86 -12.29 -1.19
N PHE A 185 1.62 -12.50 -1.62
CA PHE A 185 0.95 -11.77 -2.69
C PHE A 185 -0.05 -10.77 -2.11
N CYS A 186 0.03 -9.53 -2.58
CA CYS A 186 -0.80 -8.44 -2.11
C CYS A 186 -1.56 -7.82 -3.28
N GLY A 187 -2.89 -7.84 -3.22
CA GLY A 187 -3.71 -7.25 -4.28
C GLY A 187 -3.82 -5.73 -4.26
N GLY A 188 -3.37 -5.04 -3.20
CA GLY A 188 -3.46 -3.59 -3.11
C GLY A 188 -2.94 -3.01 -1.80
N ARG A 189 -3.30 -1.77 -1.50
CA ARG A 189 -2.92 -1.07 -0.28
C ARG A 189 -4.09 -0.96 0.69
N TYR A 190 -3.78 -0.95 2.00
CA TYR A 190 -4.76 -0.72 3.05
C TYR A 190 -4.34 0.50 3.87
N PHE A 191 -5.05 1.60 3.65
CA PHE A 191 -4.98 2.77 4.51
C PHE A 191 -5.93 2.56 5.68
N GLY A 192 -5.44 2.58 6.92
CA GLY A 192 -6.28 2.47 8.12
C GLY A 192 -6.93 3.81 8.53
N PRO A 193 -7.85 3.84 9.51
CA PRO A 193 -8.59 5.07 9.91
C PRO A 193 -7.73 6.26 10.36
N ARG A 194 -6.46 6.03 10.69
CA ARG A 194 -5.51 7.09 11.08
C ARG A 194 -4.68 7.61 9.91
N HIS A 195 -4.81 7.02 8.73
CA HIS A 195 -4.16 7.45 7.51
C HIS A 195 -4.98 8.55 6.84
N GLU A 196 -4.35 9.56 6.23
CA GLU A 196 -5.05 10.66 5.56
C GLU A 196 -5.91 10.20 4.38
N ARG A 197 -5.38 9.26 3.58
CA ARG A 197 -6.08 8.62 2.45
C ARG A 197 -7.25 7.72 2.84
N TRP A 198 -7.53 7.53 4.14
CA TRP A 198 -8.66 6.69 4.60
C TRP A 198 -9.98 7.10 3.95
N SER A 199 -10.30 8.39 3.97
CA SER A 199 -11.61 8.93 3.58
C SER A 199 -11.97 8.68 2.12
N VAL A 200 -10.99 8.49 1.25
CA VAL A 200 -11.17 8.34 -0.20
C VAL A 200 -10.90 6.91 -0.70
N HIS A 201 -10.37 6.02 0.14
CA HIS A 201 -9.92 4.70 -0.31
C HIS A 201 -11.00 3.62 -0.16
N GLN A 202 -11.68 3.29 -1.28
CA GLN A 202 -12.82 2.36 -1.29
C GLN A 202 -12.47 0.95 -0.79
N LEU A 203 -11.32 0.38 -1.19
CA LEU A 203 -10.89 -0.94 -0.73
C LEU A 203 -10.75 -0.99 0.81
N SER A 204 -10.17 0.06 1.41
CA SER A 204 -10.03 0.17 2.87
C SER A 204 -11.39 0.17 3.58
N HIS A 205 -12.35 0.95 3.07
CA HIS A 205 -13.70 1.01 3.60
C HIS A 205 -14.45 -0.31 3.46
N ARG A 206 -14.27 -1.02 2.34
CA ARG A 206 -14.89 -2.34 2.12
C ARG A 206 -14.30 -3.40 3.03
N ILE A 207 -12.98 -3.45 3.18
CA ILE A 207 -12.32 -4.35 4.13
C ILE A 207 -12.84 -4.07 5.54
N TRP A 208 -12.98 -2.81 5.91
CA TRP A 208 -13.54 -2.44 7.21
C TRP A 208 -15.01 -2.82 7.36
N LYS A 209 -15.83 -2.65 6.32
CA LYS A 209 -17.24 -3.06 6.30
C LYS A 209 -17.41 -4.58 6.44
N SER A 210 -16.55 -5.37 5.79
CA SER A 210 -16.53 -6.83 5.88
C SER A 210 -16.23 -7.39 7.28
N LYS A 211 -15.80 -6.53 8.21
CA LYS A 211 -15.61 -6.88 9.63
C LYS A 211 -16.92 -6.80 10.42
N ARG A 212 -18.00 -6.29 9.82
CA ARG A 212 -19.29 -6.02 10.47
C ARG A 212 -20.46 -6.75 9.81
N ASP A 213 -20.38 -6.98 8.50
CA ASP A 213 -21.42 -7.68 7.74
C ASP A 213 -20.82 -8.51 6.59
N THR A 214 -21.66 -9.31 5.94
CA THR A 214 -21.30 -10.23 4.85
C THR A 214 -21.52 -9.64 3.45
N SER A 215 -21.92 -8.35 3.34
CA SER A 215 -22.28 -7.73 2.05
C SER A 215 -21.11 -7.61 1.06
N GLN A 216 -19.87 -7.84 1.53
CA GLN A 216 -18.66 -7.80 0.71
C GLN A 216 -18.15 -9.19 0.32
N ASN A 217 -18.77 -10.28 0.79
CA ASN A 217 -18.26 -11.64 0.59
C ASN A 217 -18.15 -12.01 -0.89
N GLU A 218 -19.20 -11.74 -1.66
CA GLU A 218 -19.25 -12.05 -3.10
C GLU A 218 -18.16 -11.31 -3.88
N LEU A 219 -18.03 -10.00 -3.62
CA LEU A 219 -17.00 -9.16 -4.23
C LEU A 219 -15.59 -9.62 -3.85
N PHE A 220 -15.35 -9.96 -2.58
CA PHE A 220 -14.04 -10.45 -2.16
C PHE A 220 -13.73 -11.84 -2.68
N ALA A 221 -14.72 -12.72 -2.82
CA ALA A 221 -14.56 -14.00 -3.52
C ALA A 221 -14.14 -13.77 -4.98
N GLU A 222 -14.75 -12.81 -5.68
CA GLU A 222 -14.32 -12.46 -7.05
C GLU A 222 -12.86 -11.95 -7.09
N VAL A 223 -12.50 -11.02 -6.20
CA VAL A 223 -11.13 -10.49 -6.14
C VAL A 223 -10.11 -11.59 -5.82
N PHE A 224 -10.39 -12.43 -4.82
CA PHE A 224 -9.52 -13.56 -4.47
C PHE A 224 -9.45 -14.59 -5.60
N SER A 225 -10.52 -14.84 -6.35
CA SER A 225 -10.49 -15.73 -7.52
C SER A 225 -9.45 -15.25 -8.53
N VAL A 226 -9.45 -13.95 -8.86
CA VAL A 226 -8.46 -13.37 -9.78
C VAL A 226 -7.05 -13.45 -9.21
N LEU A 227 -6.87 -13.15 -7.92
CA LEU A 227 -5.56 -13.25 -7.25
C LEU A 227 -5.01 -14.67 -7.26
N VAL A 228 -5.83 -15.66 -6.88
CA VAL A 228 -5.43 -17.07 -6.81
C VAL A 228 -5.10 -17.62 -8.20
N ASN A 229 -5.92 -17.29 -9.22
CA ASN A 229 -5.63 -17.67 -10.60
C ASN A 229 -4.34 -17.03 -11.11
N ASP A 230 -4.06 -15.76 -10.80
CA ASP A 230 -2.83 -15.10 -11.21
C ASP A 230 -1.60 -15.74 -10.55
N VAL A 231 -1.72 -16.13 -9.27
CA VAL A 231 -0.69 -16.90 -8.56
C VAL A 231 -0.45 -18.27 -9.23
N GLU A 232 -1.51 -19.00 -9.55
CA GLU A 232 -1.39 -20.31 -10.19
C GLU A 232 -0.75 -20.21 -11.58
N ASN A 233 -1.23 -19.28 -12.40
CA ASN A 233 -0.78 -19.10 -13.78
C ASN A 233 0.69 -18.65 -13.89
N ARG A 234 1.16 -17.82 -12.96
CA ARG A 234 2.52 -17.25 -13.01
C ARG A 234 3.55 -18.04 -12.23
N PHE A 235 3.14 -18.84 -11.25
CA PHE A 235 4.08 -19.44 -10.31
C PHE A 235 3.94 -20.96 -10.21
N GLU A 236 2.85 -21.47 -9.65
CA GLU A 236 2.72 -22.91 -9.42
C GLU A 236 1.28 -23.35 -9.15
N VAL A 237 0.94 -24.56 -9.59
CA VAL A 237 -0.34 -25.24 -9.33
C VAL A 237 -0.67 -25.25 -7.84
N ILE A 238 -1.91 -24.89 -7.52
CA ILE A 238 -2.46 -24.80 -6.17
C ILE A 238 -3.38 -26.00 -5.95
N ASP A 239 -3.16 -26.71 -4.84
CA ASP A 239 -3.92 -27.91 -4.48
C ASP A 239 -5.14 -27.58 -3.60
N GLY A 240 -5.01 -26.60 -2.71
CA GLY A 240 -6.08 -26.22 -1.79
C GLY A 240 -5.95 -24.83 -1.19
N ILE A 241 -7.07 -24.33 -0.68
CA ILE A 241 -7.19 -22.97 -0.15
C ILE A 241 -7.64 -23.06 1.31
N THR A 242 -7.00 -22.28 2.16
CA THR A 242 -7.41 -22.05 3.54
C THR A 242 -7.29 -20.56 3.88
N ARG A 243 -7.46 -20.21 5.14
CA ARG A 243 -7.59 -18.85 5.64
C ARG A 243 -6.98 -18.74 7.02
N VAL A 244 -6.57 -17.54 7.41
CA VAL A 244 -6.16 -17.28 8.79
C VAL A 244 -7.36 -17.50 9.72
N PRO A 245 -7.38 -18.55 10.57
CA PRO A 245 -8.57 -18.94 11.34
C PRO A 245 -8.92 -17.87 12.38
N PRO A 246 -10.19 -17.78 12.80
CA PRO A 246 -10.58 -16.77 13.78
C PRO A 246 -10.03 -17.19 15.14
N ARG A 247 -10.01 -16.28 16.11
CA ARG A 247 -9.73 -16.70 17.48
C ARG A 247 -10.88 -17.56 18.02
N PRO A 248 -10.64 -18.42 19.03
CA PRO A 248 -11.70 -19.20 19.63
C PRO A 248 -12.91 -18.34 20.02
N ASN A 249 -14.11 -18.78 19.63
CA ASN A 249 -15.40 -18.11 19.85
C ASN A 249 -15.63 -16.81 19.03
N GLU A 250 -14.78 -16.52 18.05
CA GLU A 250 -15.04 -15.44 17.09
C GLU A 250 -15.65 -16.00 15.80
N GLN A 251 -16.50 -15.18 15.16
CA GLN A 251 -17.10 -15.57 13.89
C GLN A 251 -16.03 -15.73 12.82
N ASP A 252 -16.18 -16.83 12.08
CA ASP A 252 -15.44 -17.07 10.87
C ASP A 252 -16.01 -16.24 9.70
N ARG A 253 -15.38 -15.10 9.43
CA ARG A 253 -15.79 -14.20 8.33
C ARG A 253 -15.33 -14.67 6.95
N PHE A 254 -14.26 -15.44 6.88
CA PHE A 254 -13.62 -15.81 5.61
C PHE A 254 -14.05 -17.19 5.12
N LYS A 255 -14.55 -18.08 5.97
CA LYS A 255 -14.99 -19.42 5.54
C LYS A 255 -16.03 -19.38 4.42
N PRO A 256 -17.08 -18.53 4.47
CA PRO A 256 -18.00 -18.41 3.33
C PRO A 256 -17.30 -17.94 2.03
N ILE A 257 -16.25 -17.13 2.14
CA ILE A 257 -15.46 -16.67 0.99
C ILE A 257 -14.62 -17.83 0.45
N VAL A 258 -13.97 -18.62 1.32
CA VAL A 258 -13.19 -19.81 0.92
C VAL A 258 -14.07 -20.88 0.28
N GLU A 259 -15.26 -21.14 0.83
CA GLU A 259 -16.23 -22.09 0.27
C GLU A 259 -16.63 -21.69 -1.16
N LEU A 260 -16.96 -20.40 -1.38
CA LEU A 260 -17.26 -19.86 -2.71
C LEU A 260 -16.06 -19.96 -3.66
N LEU A 261 -14.86 -19.65 -3.18
CA LEU A 261 -13.63 -19.72 -3.98
C LEU A 261 -13.30 -21.14 -4.42
N CYS A 262 -13.35 -22.10 -3.50
CA CYS A 262 -13.03 -23.51 -3.78
C CYS A 262 -14.01 -24.10 -4.80
N SER A 263 -15.30 -23.75 -4.68
CA SER A 263 -16.33 -24.13 -5.65
C SER A 263 -16.07 -23.55 -7.05
N ARG A 264 -15.63 -22.29 -7.15
CA ARG A 264 -15.35 -21.63 -8.44
C ARG A 264 -14.09 -22.12 -9.14
N LEU A 265 -13.07 -22.43 -8.35
CA LEU A 265 -11.72 -22.72 -8.85
C LEU A 265 -11.39 -24.22 -8.88
N ASP A 266 -12.34 -25.07 -8.49
CA ASP A 266 -12.16 -26.52 -8.35
C ASP A 266 -10.92 -26.87 -7.48
N LYS A 267 -10.89 -26.28 -6.27
CA LYS A 267 -9.80 -26.46 -5.28
C LYS A 267 -10.31 -27.13 -4.01
N LEU A 268 -9.41 -27.78 -3.28
CA LEU A 268 -9.73 -28.34 -1.97
C LEU A 268 -9.96 -27.23 -0.95
N ASP A 269 -11.12 -27.25 -0.28
CA ASP A 269 -11.36 -26.41 0.90
C ASP A 269 -10.64 -27.01 2.11
N LEU A 270 -9.60 -26.32 2.57
CA LEU A 270 -8.77 -26.69 3.71
C LEU A 270 -9.08 -25.82 4.95
N SER A 271 -10.27 -25.24 5.03
CA SER A 271 -10.68 -24.39 6.17
C SER A 271 -10.73 -25.14 7.50
N THR A 272 -10.99 -26.45 7.50
CA THR A 272 -10.95 -27.31 8.70
C THR A 272 -9.54 -27.78 9.05
N ALA A 273 -8.62 -27.72 8.08
CA ALA A 273 -7.26 -28.21 8.23
C ALA A 273 -6.36 -27.27 9.04
N LEU A 274 -6.80 -26.03 9.34
CA LEU A 274 -6.08 -25.06 10.16
C LEU A 274 -7.02 -24.40 11.17
N VAL A 275 -6.71 -24.51 12.46
CA VAL A 275 -7.52 -23.92 13.54
C VAL A 275 -6.67 -23.11 14.52
N CYS A 276 -7.26 -22.05 15.08
CA CYS A 276 -6.69 -21.33 16.21
C CYS A 276 -7.15 -22.00 17.51
N THR A 277 -6.21 -22.48 18.33
CA THR A 277 -6.52 -23.26 19.54
C THR A 277 -6.52 -22.44 20.82
N GLN A 278 -5.91 -21.25 20.79
CA GLN A 278 -5.73 -20.41 21.97
C GLN A 278 -6.14 -18.97 21.70
N LYS A 279 -6.76 -18.32 22.69
CA LYS A 279 -6.97 -16.87 22.63
C LYS A 279 -5.64 -16.14 22.84
N TYR A 280 -5.44 -15.07 22.08
CA TYR A 280 -4.34 -14.13 22.27
C TYR A 280 -4.86 -12.69 22.28
N PRO A 281 -4.19 -11.76 23.00
CA PRO A 281 -4.57 -10.36 23.04
C PRO A 281 -4.68 -9.74 21.64
N LYS A 282 -5.58 -8.76 21.48
CA LYS A 282 -5.64 -7.99 20.24
C LYS A 282 -4.29 -7.31 20.01
N GLN A 283 -3.73 -7.43 18.81
CA GLN A 283 -2.39 -6.92 18.43
C GLN A 283 -2.29 -5.38 18.30
N LYS A 284 -3.25 -4.63 18.86
CA LYS A 284 -3.30 -3.16 18.75
C LYS A 284 -2.30 -2.55 19.75
N GLY A 285 -1.34 -1.77 19.24
CA GLY A 285 -0.33 -1.09 20.07
C GLY A 285 0.92 -1.92 20.39
N LEU A 286 1.05 -3.13 19.83
CA LEU A 286 2.26 -3.95 19.98
C LEU A 286 3.25 -3.68 18.85
N ASP A 287 4.54 -3.84 19.13
CA ASP A 287 5.60 -3.87 18.13
C ASP A 287 5.62 -5.23 17.38
N LYS A 288 6.56 -5.39 16.45
CA LYS A 288 6.64 -6.56 15.57
C LYS A 288 7.01 -7.82 16.34
N GLU A 289 7.92 -7.70 17.28
CA GLU A 289 8.46 -8.77 18.13
C GLU A 289 7.38 -9.27 19.10
N ALA A 290 6.67 -8.37 19.78
CA ALA A 290 5.56 -8.71 20.66
C ALA A 290 4.38 -9.30 19.88
N ARG A 291 4.12 -8.82 18.64
CA ARG A 291 3.12 -9.47 17.76
C ARG A 291 3.51 -10.91 17.43
N ARG A 292 4.78 -11.17 17.13
CA ARG A 292 5.30 -12.53 16.86
C ARG A 292 5.17 -13.42 18.09
N ALA A 293 5.61 -12.95 19.26
CA ALA A 293 5.49 -13.70 20.51
C ALA A 293 4.03 -14.04 20.85
N ASN A 294 3.09 -13.14 20.55
CA ASN A 294 1.68 -13.34 20.88
C ASN A 294 0.99 -14.44 20.07
N VAL A 295 1.42 -14.69 18.84
CA VAL A 295 0.78 -15.66 17.94
C VAL A 295 1.49 -17.00 17.91
N LYS A 296 2.73 -17.07 18.41
CA LYS A 296 3.53 -18.28 18.45
C LYS A 296 2.79 -19.44 19.11
N ASP A 297 2.78 -20.58 18.44
CA ASP A 297 2.20 -21.86 18.88
C ASP A 297 0.69 -21.79 19.19
N LYS A 298 -0.04 -20.80 18.62
CA LYS A 298 -1.50 -20.64 18.82
C LYS A 298 -2.33 -21.43 17.82
N PHE A 299 -1.74 -21.92 16.73
CA PHE A 299 -2.44 -22.60 15.65
C PHE A 299 -2.11 -24.10 15.62
N ARG A 300 -3.00 -24.89 15.02
CA ARG A 300 -2.77 -26.31 14.72
C ARG A 300 -3.26 -26.62 13.32
N ALA A 301 -2.47 -27.40 12.59
CA ALA A 301 -2.84 -27.93 11.29
C ALA A 301 -3.06 -29.45 11.32
N THR A 302 -3.91 -29.98 10.44
CA THR A 302 -4.16 -31.41 10.25
C THR A 302 -3.32 -31.99 9.11
N GLU A 303 -3.24 -33.33 9.02
CA GLU A 303 -2.53 -34.05 7.96
C GLU A 303 -3.10 -33.83 6.55
N GLU A 304 -4.29 -33.22 6.44
CA GLU A 304 -4.92 -32.92 5.16
C GLU A 304 -4.07 -32.00 4.28
N VAL A 305 -3.15 -31.22 4.85
CA VAL A 305 -2.25 -30.33 4.10
C VAL A 305 -1.02 -31.04 3.53
N ARG A 306 -0.78 -32.30 3.91
CA ARG A 306 0.47 -33.03 3.56
C ARG A 306 0.66 -33.14 2.05
N GLY A 307 1.85 -32.77 1.58
CA GLY A 307 2.25 -32.83 0.16
C GLY A 307 1.63 -31.74 -0.73
N LYS A 308 0.76 -30.88 -0.19
CA LYS A 308 0.00 -29.89 -0.97
C LYS A 308 0.69 -28.52 -1.03
N HIS A 309 0.47 -27.81 -2.13
CA HIS A 309 0.64 -26.37 -2.20
C HIS A 309 -0.66 -25.70 -1.71
N VAL A 310 -0.58 -25.08 -0.54
CA VAL A 310 -1.72 -24.45 0.13
C VAL A 310 -1.66 -22.94 -0.04
N VAL A 311 -2.75 -22.33 -0.49
CA VAL A 311 -2.93 -20.88 -0.41
C VAL A 311 -3.59 -20.50 0.92
N LEU A 312 -2.97 -19.58 1.65
CA LEU A 312 -3.47 -19.01 2.89
C LEU A 312 -4.01 -17.59 2.64
N LEU A 313 -5.31 -17.39 2.84
CA LEU A 313 -5.98 -16.10 2.67
C LEU A 313 -6.03 -15.27 3.97
N ASP A 314 -5.85 -13.95 3.85
CA ASP A 314 -6.11 -12.96 4.91
C ASP A 314 -6.62 -11.61 4.32
N ASP A 315 -7.15 -10.71 5.16
CA ASP A 315 -7.59 -9.39 4.69
C ASP A 315 -6.40 -8.47 4.43
N VAL A 316 -5.63 -8.18 5.47
CA VAL A 316 -4.59 -7.16 5.46
C VAL A 316 -3.30 -7.71 6.04
N TYR A 317 -2.23 -7.66 5.24
CA TYR A 317 -0.89 -7.89 5.74
C TYR A 317 -0.40 -6.65 6.50
N VAL A 318 -0.22 -6.75 7.82
CA VAL A 318 0.38 -5.67 8.64
C VAL A 318 1.86 -5.97 8.89
N THR A 319 2.18 -6.73 9.93
CA THR A 319 3.53 -7.26 10.16
C THR A 319 3.72 -8.64 9.54
N GLY A 320 2.61 -9.28 9.16
CA GLY A 320 2.57 -10.68 8.72
C GLY A 320 2.59 -11.71 9.84
N SER A 321 2.78 -11.32 11.11
CA SER A 321 3.02 -12.27 12.21
C SER A 321 1.99 -13.40 12.28
N THR A 322 0.69 -13.07 12.18
CA THR A 322 -0.40 -14.06 12.23
C THR A 322 -0.39 -14.98 11.01
N ALA A 323 -0.31 -14.42 9.80
CA ALA A 323 -0.35 -15.17 8.55
C ALA A 323 0.90 -16.05 8.38
N LEU A 324 2.08 -15.54 8.74
CA LEU A 324 3.34 -16.29 8.66
C LEU A 324 3.41 -17.42 9.71
N GLU A 325 2.87 -17.21 10.91
CA GLU A 325 2.76 -18.30 11.90
C GLU A 325 1.79 -19.39 11.43
N CYS A 326 0.65 -19.02 10.83
CA CYS A 326 -0.26 -19.97 10.20
C CYS A 326 0.44 -20.75 9.08
N ALA A 327 1.17 -20.05 8.21
CA ALA A 327 1.89 -20.65 7.09
C ALA A 327 2.98 -21.61 7.58
N LYS A 328 3.75 -21.23 8.60
CA LYS A 328 4.71 -22.09 9.30
C LYS A 328 4.03 -23.34 9.86
N THR A 329 2.91 -23.19 10.58
CA THR A 329 2.17 -24.32 11.15
C THR A 329 1.73 -25.31 10.07
N ILE A 330 1.32 -24.83 8.89
CA ILE A 330 0.95 -25.66 7.74
C ILE A 330 2.19 -26.37 7.16
N MET A 331 3.32 -25.68 7.01
CA MET A 331 4.58 -26.27 6.53
C MET A 331 5.10 -27.36 7.48
N GLU A 332 5.09 -27.12 8.79
CA GLU A 332 5.50 -28.10 9.80
C GLU A 332 4.63 -29.36 9.79
N LYS A 333 3.38 -29.25 9.32
CA LYS A 333 2.48 -30.38 9.14
C LYS A 333 2.70 -31.17 7.84
N GLY A 334 3.69 -30.77 7.04
CA GLY A 334 4.14 -31.50 5.86
C GLY A 334 3.56 -30.99 4.54
N ALA A 335 3.01 -29.77 4.50
CA ALA A 335 2.69 -29.13 3.23
C ALA A 335 3.96 -28.97 2.38
N ARG A 336 3.80 -29.12 1.06
CA ARG A 336 4.89 -28.94 0.09
C ARG A 336 5.28 -27.47 -0.04
N LYS A 337 4.28 -26.58 0.00
CA LYS A 337 4.45 -25.14 -0.15
C LYS A 337 3.27 -24.41 0.47
N VAL A 338 3.52 -23.22 1.01
CA VAL A 338 2.46 -22.29 1.42
C VAL A 338 2.69 -20.94 0.78
N THR A 339 1.66 -20.43 0.12
CA THR A 339 1.64 -19.08 -0.46
C THR A 339 0.60 -18.24 0.29
N VAL A 340 1.00 -17.05 0.74
CA VAL A 340 0.08 -16.13 1.43
C VAL A 340 -0.52 -15.18 0.41
N VAL A 341 -1.85 -15.02 0.41
CA VAL A 341 -2.55 -14.08 -0.47
C VAL A 341 -3.41 -13.16 0.39
N VAL A 342 -3.22 -11.85 0.24
CA VAL A 342 -4.00 -10.84 0.96
C VAL A 342 -4.65 -9.84 0.01
N LEU A 343 -5.81 -9.31 0.43
CA LEU A 343 -6.45 -8.23 -0.34
C LEU A 343 -5.56 -7.00 -0.40
N ALA A 344 -4.85 -6.70 0.68
CA ALA A 344 -4.06 -5.48 0.77
C ALA A 344 -2.89 -5.53 1.79
N LEU A 345 -1.89 -4.68 1.55
CA LEU A 345 -0.76 -4.40 2.44
C LEU A 345 -1.02 -3.12 3.24
N ASN A 346 -0.88 -3.18 4.57
CA ASN A 346 -1.10 -2.03 5.44
C ASN A 346 -0.12 -0.89 5.16
N GLN A 347 -0.65 0.32 5.03
CA GLN A 347 0.13 1.54 4.85
C GLN A 347 0.25 2.32 6.16
N PHE A 348 1.45 2.82 6.46
CA PHE A 348 1.71 3.64 7.63
C PHE A 348 1.37 5.10 7.35
N PRO A 349 0.76 5.82 8.30
CA PRO A 349 0.61 7.25 8.16
C PRO A 349 2.01 7.90 8.09
N PRO A 350 2.18 8.99 7.32
CA PRO A 350 3.45 9.70 7.25
C PRO A 350 3.91 10.17 8.65
N GLU A 351 5.22 10.16 8.89
CA GLU A 351 5.81 10.28 10.24
C GLU A 351 5.48 11.60 10.97
N TRP A 352 5.15 12.67 10.25
CA TRP A 352 4.76 13.96 10.83
C TRP A 352 3.43 13.90 11.62
N ARG A 353 2.65 12.83 11.46
CA ARG A 353 1.49 12.53 12.33
C ARG A 353 1.84 11.93 13.69
N LYS A 354 3.08 12.07 14.17
CA LYS A 354 3.26 12.28 15.62
C LYS A 354 2.46 13.54 15.95
N PHE A 355 1.23 13.37 16.43
CA PHE A 355 0.36 14.47 16.86
C PHE A 355 1.22 15.49 17.59
N VAL A 356 1.46 16.64 16.95
CA VAL A 356 2.14 17.73 17.64
C VAL A 356 1.11 18.20 18.65
N THR A 357 1.33 17.82 19.89
CA THR A 357 0.62 18.41 21.01
C THR A 357 0.94 19.89 20.96
N LEU A 358 -0.01 20.71 20.50
CA LEU A 358 0.13 22.16 20.57
C LEU A 358 -0.10 22.54 22.04
N PRO A 359 0.94 23.01 22.77
CA PRO A 359 0.71 23.51 24.11
C PRO A 359 -0.07 24.83 24.01
N CYS A 360 -1.03 25.02 24.90
CA CYS A 360 -1.68 26.30 25.07
C CYS A 360 -0.62 27.33 25.49
N PRO A 361 -0.50 28.48 24.80
CA PRO A 361 0.49 29.49 25.17
C PRO A 361 0.26 30.08 26.57
N ASN A 362 -0.94 29.90 27.13
CA ASN A 362 -1.31 30.44 28.44
C ASN A 362 -1.12 29.46 29.59
N CYS A 363 -1.52 28.20 29.43
CA CYS A 363 -1.47 27.20 30.51
C CYS A 363 -0.57 25.99 30.23
N ASN A 364 0.08 25.96 29.05
CA ASN A 364 0.90 24.85 28.57
C ASN A 364 0.14 23.50 28.42
N GLY A 365 -1.18 23.48 28.63
CA GLY A 365 -2.02 22.30 28.46
C GLY A 365 -2.25 21.95 26.99
N GLN A 366 -2.52 20.69 26.70
CA GLN A 366 -2.73 20.19 25.33
C GLN A 366 -4.00 20.79 24.69
N LEU A 367 -3.81 21.53 23.59
CA LEU A 367 -4.88 22.03 22.74
C LEU A 367 -5.47 20.89 21.89
N THR A 368 -6.80 20.86 21.81
CA THR A 368 -7.61 19.93 21.04
C THR A 368 -8.51 20.72 20.09
N LEU A 369 -8.50 20.37 18.80
CA LEU A 369 -9.41 20.97 17.82
C LEU A 369 -10.82 20.42 18.03
N ARG A 370 -11.77 21.31 18.30
CA ARG A 370 -13.21 21.04 18.40
C ARG A 370 -13.90 21.66 17.20
N ILE A 371 -14.73 20.88 16.53
CA ILE A 371 -15.54 21.33 15.40
C ILE A 371 -16.99 21.24 15.85
N ALA A 372 -17.66 22.39 15.92
CA ALA A 372 -19.08 22.46 16.23
C ALA A 372 -19.85 22.77 14.94
N SER A 373 -20.90 22.00 14.69
CA SER A 373 -21.71 22.08 13.45
C SER A 373 -22.21 23.51 13.13
N ASN A 374 -22.36 24.35 14.15
CA ASN A 374 -22.95 25.68 14.04
C ASN A 374 -22.01 26.82 14.46
N GLN A 375 -20.77 26.54 14.90
CA GLN A 375 -19.85 27.57 15.44
C GLN A 375 -18.45 27.53 14.82
N GLY A 376 -18.23 26.70 13.79
CA GLY A 376 -16.93 26.53 13.16
C GLY A 376 -15.97 25.65 13.98
N ALA A 377 -14.67 25.76 13.68
CA ALA A 377 -13.62 25.01 14.34
C ALA A 377 -12.85 25.90 15.33
N PHE A 378 -12.58 25.41 16.54
CA PHE A 378 -11.83 26.12 17.58
C PHE A 378 -10.90 25.17 18.35
N LEU A 379 -9.81 25.68 18.93
CA LEU A 379 -8.88 24.91 19.77
C LEU A 379 -9.18 25.15 21.24
N ASP A 380 -9.18 24.10 22.06
CA ASP A 380 -9.50 24.15 23.49
C ASP A 380 -8.62 23.17 24.30
N VAL A 381 -8.36 23.45 25.57
CA VAL A 381 -7.47 22.66 26.43
C VAL A 381 -8.25 21.59 27.19
N THR A 382 -7.83 20.33 27.09
CA THR A 382 -8.58 19.17 27.61
C THR A 382 -8.57 19.01 29.14
N SER A 383 -7.94 19.92 29.90
CA SER A 383 -7.89 19.84 31.36
C SER A 383 -9.18 20.38 31.99
N GLY A 384 -9.95 19.49 32.62
CA GLY A 384 -11.10 19.88 33.43
C GLY A 384 -10.70 20.93 34.48
N ARG A 385 -11.48 22.02 34.53
CA ARG A 385 -11.31 23.20 35.39
C ARG A 385 -10.14 24.09 34.98
N THR A 386 -10.35 24.94 33.97
CA THR A 386 -10.04 26.38 34.02
C THR A 386 -10.53 27.03 32.73
N GLN A 387 -10.82 28.33 32.81
CA GLN A 387 -11.56 29.15 31.85
C GLN A 387 -11.19 28.96 30.38
N ASN A 388 -12.22 29.03 29.53
CA ASN A 388 -12.17 29.11 28.06
C ASN A 388 -11.08 30.07 27.57
N ALA A 389 -9.90 29.55 27.25
CA ALA A 389 -8.95 30.27 26.40
C ALA A 389 -9.36 30.03 24.94
N MET A 390 -10.40 30.72 24.49
CA MET A 390 -10.76 30.76 23.07
C MET A 390 -9.70 31.55 22.31
N VAL A 391 -8.83 30.86 21.56
CA VAL A 391 -8.05 31.50 20.52
C VAL A 391 -8.89 31.47 19.25
N LYS A 392 -9.61 32.57 18.96
CA LYS A 392 -10.22 32.79 17.63
C LYS A 392 -9.09 33.12 16.66
N TRP A 393 -8.92 32.27 15.65
CA TRP A 393 -8.16 32.63 14.46
C TRP A 393 -9.16 33.25 13.48
N ASP A 394 -9.05 34.55 13.25
CA ASP A 394 -9.72 35.18 12.10
C ASP A 394 -9.00 34.70 10.84
N PHE A 395 -9.49 33.60 10.26
CA PHE A 395 -9.22 33.33 8.85
C PHE A 395 -9.98 34.38 8.05
N GLY A 396 -9.32 35.50 7.77
CA GLY A 396 -9.74 36.41 6.72
C GLY A 396 -9.73 35.63 5.41
N TRP A 397 -10.90 35.16 4.98
CA TRP A 397 -11.11 34.76 3.61
C TRP A 397 -10.98 36.04 2.78
N MET A 398 -9.82 36.25 2.16
CA MET A 398 -9.72 37.18 1.04
C MET A 398 -10.61 36.60 -0.06
N ALA A 399 -11.68 37.34 -0.36
CA ALA A 399 -12.71 37.04 -1.35
C ALA A 399 -12.15 36.96 -2.77
#